data_AF-A0A7S4HBL6-F1
#
_entry.id   AF-A0A7S4HBL6-F1
#
_cell.length_a   1.000
_cell.length_b   1.000
_cell.length_c   1.000
_cell.angle_alpha   90.00
_cell.angle_beta   90.00
_cell.angle_gamma   90.00
#
_symmetry.space_group_name_H-M   'P 1'
#
loop_
_entity.id
_entity.type
_entity.pdbx_description
1 polymer ?
#
loop_
_entity_poly.entity_id
_entity_poly.type
_entity_poly.pdbx_seq_one_letter_code
_entity_poly.pdbx_strand_id
1 'polypeptide(L)'
;QRFVYAGILKQDIDKILQLSKGSTDPASPKKLGMHYSSLNSMLMQLRKVCNHPFLLPELDPMVTDQRIVETSSKLQGLDKILTKLQQEGRKALIYSQFTSMLDLIGDYMRFRNYKFLRLDGSTPAARRRYEIACFENPRSRFFVYLISTRAGGLGITLIAADTVIIFDSDWNPSA
;
A
#
# COMPACT_ATOMS: atom_id res chain seq x y z
N GLN A 1 2.31 15.06 1.48
CA GLN A 1 3.11 14.23 0.52
C GLN A 1 4.26 14.96 -0.15
N ARG A 2 4.02 16.00 -0.98
CA ARG A 2 5.08 16.68 -1.77
C ARG A 2 6.27 17.15 -0.94
N PHE A 3 6.02 17.75 0.22
CA PHE A 3 7.08 18.23 1.12
C PHE A 3 8.03 17.10 1.56
N VAL A 4 7.47 15.98 2.04
CA VAL A 4 8.23 14.80 2.48
C VAL A 4 9.01 14.18 1.32
N TYR A 5 8.37 14.05 0.15
CA TYR A 5 9.02 13.51 -1.04
C TYR A 5 10.24 14.36 -1.46
N ALA A 6 10.08 15.68 -1.51
CA ALA A 6 11.18 16.60 -1.80
C ALA A 6 12.27 16.56 -0.72
N GLY A 7 11.90 16.34 0.56
CA GLY A 7 12.84 16.16 1.66
C GLY A 7 13.77 14.97 1.47
N ILE A 8 13.21 13.79 1.14
CA ILE A 8 13.99 12.56 0.89
C ILE A 8 14.98 12.78 -0.27
N LEU A 9 14.51 13.35 -1.39
CA LEU A 9 15.39 13.60 -2.53
C LEU A 9 16.53 14.56 -2.20
N LYS A 10 16.29 15.58 -1.37
CA LYS A 10 17.32 16.56 -0.99
C LYS A 10 18.39 15.94 -0.09
N GLN A 11 18.01 15.06 0.84
CA GLN A 11 18.95 14.42 1.75
C GLN A 11 19.97 13.53 1.02
N ASP A 12 19.57 12.95 -0.11
CA ASP A 12 20.43 12.05 -0.89
C ASP A 12 20.77 12.57 -2.29
N ILE A 13 20.62 13.88 -2.54
CA ILE A 13 20.83 14.48 -3.87
C ILE A 13 22.25 14.27 -4.39
N ASP A 14 23.24 14.38 -3.50
CA ASP A 14 24.65 14.19 -3.84
C ASP A 14 24.95 12.75 -4.28
N LYS A 15 24.29 11.76 -3.66
CA LYS A 15 24.42 10.34 -4.05
C LYS A 15 23.84 10.11 -5.45
N ILE A 16 22.69 10.70 -5.75
CA ILE A 16 22.04 10.61 -7.07
C ILE A 16 22.93 11.27 -8.14
N LEU A 17 23.48 12.46 -7.84
CA LEU A 17 24.35 13.20 -8.76
C LEU A 17 25.67 12.47 -9.05
N GLN A 18 26.26 11.82 -8.05
CA GLN A 18 27.47 11.00 -8.24
C GLN A 18 27.25 9.81 -9.17
N LEU A 19 26.06 9.19 -9.12
CA LEU A 19 25.70 8.06 -9.98
C LEU A 19 25.34 8.49 -11.41
N SER A 20 24.66 9.64 -11.56
CA SER A 20 24.32 10.22 -12.86
C SER A 20 25.56 10.62 -13.67
N LYS A 21 26.62 11.07 -12.98
CA LYS A 21 27.87 11.50 -13.62
C LYS A 21 28.69 10.36 -14.23
N GLY A 22 28.29 9.10 -14.06
CA GLY A 22 28.97 7.93 -14.62
C GLY A 22 30.39 7.82 -14.08
N SER A 23 30.64 6.95 -13.11
CA SER A 23 32.01 6.62 -12.75
C SER A 23 32.70 5.96 -13.94
N THR A 24 33.58 6.70 -14.61
CA THR A 24 34.58 6.18 -15.57
C THR A 24 35.67 5.34 -14.89
N ASP A 25 35.61 5.20 -13.57
CA ASP A 25 36.52 4.35 -12.80
C ASP A 25 35.97 2.93 -12.64
N PRO A 26 36.82 1.89 -12.82
CA PRO A 26 36.47 0.51 -12.50
C PRO A 26 36.40 0.35 -10.98
N ALA A 27 35.31 0.84 -10.39
CA ALA A 27 35.04 0.69 -8.98
C ALA A 27 34.91 -0.80 -8.64
N SER A 28 35.65 -1.25 -7.62
CA SER A 28 35.58 -2.61 -7.08
C SER A 28 34.11 -3.06 -6.91
N PRO A 29 33.74 -4.31 -7.26
CA PRO A 29 32.35 -4.78 -7.28
C PRO A 29 31.59 -4.59 -5.96
N LYS A 30 32.30 -4.53 -4.82
CA LYS A 30 31.73 -4.23 -3.49
C LYS A 30 31.18 -2.80 -3.35
N LYS A 31 31.85 -1.79 -3.93
CA LYS A 31 31.40 -0.38 -3.87
C LYS A 31 30.13 -0.19 -4.70
N LEU A 32 30.10 -0.77 -5.90
CA LEU A 32 28.94 -0.69 -6.79
C LEU A 32 27.68 -1.30 -6.14
N GLY A 33 27.79 -2.48 -5.52
CA GLY A 33 26.67 -3.10 -4.79
C GLY A 33 26.14 -2.28 -3.61
N MET A 34 27.02 -1.56 -2.89
CA MET A 34 26.63 -0.67 -1.80
C MET A 34 25.79 0.52 -2.30
N HIS A 35 26.19 1.13 -3.43
CA HIS A 35 25.42 2.22 -4.04
C HIS A 35 24.02 1.79 -4.49
N TYR A 36 23.88 0.63 -5.13
CA TYR A 36 22.57 0.08 -5.53
C TYR A 36 21.66 -0.18 -4.33
N SER A 37 22.20 -0.69 -3.21
CA SER A 37 21.41 -0.95 -2.01
C SER A 37 20.84 0.33 -1.38
N SER A 38 21.62 1.42 -1.38
CA SER A 38 21.18 2.73 -0.90
C SER A 38 20.11 3.34 -1.81
N LEU A 39 20.26 3.23 -3.13
CA LEU A 39 19.25 3.70 -4.09
C LEU A 39 17.94 2.93 -3.96
N ASN A 40 18.01 1.60 -3.83
CA ASN A 40 16.83 0.78 -3.62
C ASN A 40 16.12 1.16 -2.32
N SER A 41 16.86 1.40 -1.25
CA SER A 41 16.30 1.84 0.04
C SER A 41 15.57 3.19 -0.11
N MET A 42 16.19 4.15 -0.82
CA MET A 42 15.57 5.43 -1.12
C MET A 42 14.32 5.29 -1.99
N LEU A 43 14.40 4.51 -3.08
CA LEU A 43 13.26 4.21 -3.95
C LEU A 43 12.11 3.62 -3.15
N MET A 44 12.40 2.75 -2.17
CA MET A 44 11.38 2.21 -1.30
C MET A 44 10.73 3.27 -0.41
N GLN A 45 11.50 4.20 0.15
CA GLN A 45 10.94 5.33 0.91
C GLN A 45 10.07 6.25 0.03
N LEU A 46 10.53 6.56 -1.19
CA LEU A 46 9.77 7.36 -2.15
C LEU A 46 8.44 6.68 -2.51
N ARG A 47 8.45 5.36 -2.77
CA ARG A 47 7.23 4.58 -3.01
C ARG A 47 6.28 4.63 -1.82
N LYS A 48 6.79 4.49 -0.59
CA LYS A 48 6.00 4.63 0.64
C LYS A 48 5.32 5.99 0.73
N VAL A 49 6.04 7.08 0.49
CA VAL A 49 5.47 8.44 0.54
C VAL A 49 4.40 8.67 -0.53
N CYS A 50 4.58 8.12 -1.74
CA CYS A 50 3.56 8.15 -2.78
C CYS A 50 2.25 7.46 -2.36
N ASN A 51 2.33 6.44 -1.49
CA ASN A 51 1.16 5.80 -0.90
C ASN A 51 0.61 6.62 0.27
N HIS A 52 1.42 6.82 1.30
CA HIS A 52 1.06 7.63 2.46
C HIS A 52 2.31 8.08 3.24
N PRO A 53 2.43 9.35 3.65
CA PRO A 53 3.55 9.83 4.46
C PRO A 53 3.79 9.08 5.77
N PHE A 54 2.72 8.70 6.49
CA PHE A 54 2.81 7.92 7.73
C PHE A 54 3.34 6.48 7.57
N LEU A 55 3.65 6.03 6.34
CA LEU A 55 4.43 4.79 6.16
C LEU A 55 5.92 4.97 6.49
N LEU A 56 6.36 6.22 6.70
CA LEU A 56 7.65 6.54 7.28
C LEU A 56 7.52 6.52 8.82
N PRO A 57 8.30 5.69 9.52
CA PRO A 57 8.20 5.54 10.98
C PRO A 57 8.29 6.84 11.76
N GLU A 58 9.02 7.83 11.25
CA GLU A 58 9.25 9.12 11.90
C GLU A 58 8.02 10.03 11.90
N LEU A 59 7.01 9.72 11.06
CA LEU A 59 5.85 10.55 10.82
C LEU A 59 4.54 9.91 11.28
N ASP A 60 4.56 8.69 11.82
CA ASP A 60 3.35 8.00 12.28
C ASP A 60 2.79 8.71 13.53
N PRO A 61 1.61 9.35 13.45
CA PRO A 61 1.07 10.06 14.60
C PRO A 61 0.48 9.13 15.66
N MET A 62 0.36 7.82 15.41
CA MET A 62 -0.46 6.88 16.21
C MET A 62 -1.92 7.34 16.42
N VAL A 63 -2.41 8.32 15.63
CA VAL A 63 -3.76 8.90 15.77
C VAL A 63 -4.65 8.53 14.59
N THR A 64 -5.85 8.03 14.89
CA THR A 64 -6.88 7.57 13.94
C THR A 64 -7.93 8.66 13.65
N ASP A 65 -7.50 9.78 13.06
CA ASP A 65 -8.40 10.92 12.75
C ASP A 65 -8.40 11.30 11.26
N GLN A 66 -9.10 12.39 10.95
CA GLN A 66 -9.27 12.91 9.59
C GLN A 66 -7.93 13.21 8.87
N ARG A 67 -6.83 13.42 9.61
CA ARG A 67 -5.49 13.65 9.04
C ARG A 67 -4.99 12.44 8.25
N ILE A 68 -5.42 11.23 8.58
CA ILE A 68 -5.12 10.03 7.78
C ILE A 68 -5.61 10.23 6.34
N VAL A 69 -6.80 10.79 6.15
CA VAL A 69 -7.34 11.04 4.81
C VAL A 69 -6.65 12.25 4.18
N GLU A 70 -6.55 13.37 4.91
CA GLU A 70 -6.06 14.65 4.36
C GLU A 70 -4.59 14.62 3.94
N THR A 71 -3.78 13.76 4.56
CA THR A 71 -2.33 13.72 4.34
C THR A 71 -1.93 12.97 3.06
N SER A 72 -2.83 12.19 2.45
CA SER A 72 -2.59 11.45 1.20
C SER A 72 -3.68 11.68 0.16
N SER A 73 -3.29 12.16 -1.02
CA SER A 73 -4.24 12.33 -2.15
C SER A 73 -4.83 11.00 -2.62
N LYS A 74 -4.09 9.89 -2.50
CA LYS A 74 -4.61 8.55 -2.80
C LYS A 74 -5.71 8.17 -1.82
N LEU A 75 -5.55 8.44 -0.52
CA LEU A 75 -6.61 8.19 0.45
C LEU A 75 -7.80 9.14 0.30
N GLN A 76 -7.58 10.40 -0.05
CA GLN A 76 -8.68 11.31 -0.40
C GLN A 76 -9.50 10.78 -1.60
N GLY A 77 -8.82 10.24 -2.62
CA GLY A 77 -9.47 9.59 -3.76
C GLY A 77 -10.22 8.33 -3.34
N LEU A 78 -9.57 7.47 -2.54
CA LEU A 78 -10.16 6.24 -2.02
C LEU A 78 -11.42 6.54 -1.18
N ASP A 79 -11.38 7.57 -0.33
CA ASP A 79 -12.49 8.00 0.53
C ASP A 79 -13.72 8.35 -0.30
N LYS A 80 -13.54 9.10 -1.38
CA LYS A 80 -14.63 9.43 -2.32
C LYS A 80 -15.19 8.19 -3.02
N ILE A 81 -14.32 7.30 -3.50
CA ILE A 81 -14.72 6.07 -4.20
C ILE A 81 -15.51 5.16 -3.25
N LEU A 82 -14.97 4.88 -2.07
CA LEU A 82 -15.60 3.98 -1.10
C LEU A 82 -16.91 4.53 -0.55
N THR A 83 -17.00 5.84 -0.34
CA THR A 83 -18.26 6.48 0.06
C THR A 83 -19.35 6.23 -0.99
N LYS A 84 -19.03 6.39 -2.27
CA LYS A 84 -19.97 6.09 -3.36
C LYS A 84 -20.35 4.61 -3.41
N LEU A 85 -19.37 3.70 -3.34
CA LEU A 85 -19.64 2.26 -3.39
C LEU A 85 -20.50 1.79 -2.19
N GLN A 86 -20.27 2.35 -1.00
CA GLN A 86 -21.07 2.03 0.18
C GLN A 86 -22.52 2.47 0.01
N GLN A 87 -22.76 3.67 -0.54
CA GLN A 87 -24.10 4.18 -0.81
C GLN A 87 -24.85 3.32 -1.84
N GLU A 88 -24.12 2.77 -2.81
CA GLU A 88 -24.62 1.84 -3.82
C GLU A 88 -24.76 0.39 -3.30
N GLY A 89 -24.31 0.10 -2.07
CA GLY A 89 -24.35 -1.26 -1.50
C GLY A 89 -23.38 -2.25 -2.17
N ARG A 90 -22.37 -1.75 -2.87
CA ARG A 90 -21.39 -2.55 -3.63
C ARG A 90 -20.20 -2.91 -2.76
N LYS A 91 -19.55 -4.04 -3.03
CA LYS A 91 -18.34 -4.48 -2.30
C LYS A 91 -17.08 -4.21 -3.12
N ALA A 92 -15.96 -3.99 -2.43
CA ALA A 92 -14.68 -3.70 -3.08
C ALA A 92 -13.54 -4.57 -2.56
N LEU A 93 -12.59 -4.88 -3.45
CA LEU A 93 -11.29 -5.45 -3.13
C LEU A 93 -10.24 -4.35 -3.21
N ILE A 94 -9.35 -4.26 -2.23
CA ILE A 94 -8.24 -3.31 -2.26
C ILE A 94 -6.93 -4.07 -2.16
N TYR A 95 -6.11 -3.96 -3.19
CA TYR A 95 -4.80 -4.58 -3.28
C TYR A 95 -3.69 -3.60 -2.94
N SER A 96 -2.70 -4.05 -2.19
CA SER A 96 -1.47 -3.30 -1.96
C SER A 96 -0.25 -4.20 -1.85
N GLN A 97 0.92 -3.70 -2.26
CA GLN A 97 2.20 -4.36 -2.04
C GLN A 97 2.69 -4.23 -0.60
N PHE A 98 2.36 -3.14 0.08
CA PHE A 98 2.83 -2.87 1.42
C PHE A 98 1.78 -3.31 2.44
N THR A 99 2.10 -4.32 3.26
CA THR A 99 1.24 -4.70 4.39
C THR A 99 1.04 -3.53 5.36
N SER A 100 2.05 -2.67 5.54
CA SER A 100 1.94 -1.43 6.32
C SER A 100 0.92 -0.45 5.75
N MET A 101 0.70 -0.46 4.42
CA MET A 101 -0.39 0.32 3.83
C MET A 101 -1.75 -0.32 4.11
N LEU A 102 -1.84 -1.66 4.14
CA LEU A 102 -3.06 -2.34 4.58
C LEU A 102 -3.38 -2.08 6.05
N ASP A 103 -2.37 -1.96 6.92
CA ASP A 103 -2.53 -1.54 8.31
C ASP A 103 -3.18 -0.15 8.37
N LEU A 104 -2.59 0.81 7.64
CA LEU A 104 -3.07 2.20 7.58
C LEU A 104 -4.47 2.32 6.97
N ILE A 105 -4.76 1.58 5.90
CA ILE A 105 -6.12 1.51 5.34
C ILE A 105 -7.06 0.87 6.37
N GLY A 106 -6.64 -0.14 7.11
CA GLY A 106 -7.44 -0.75 8.18
C GLY A 106 -7.84 0.26 9.26
N ASP A 107 -6.93 1.14 9.66
CA ASP A 107 -7.19 2.24 10.58
C ASP A 107 -8.19 3.26 9.99
N TYR A 108 -8.01 3.62 8.73
CA TYR A 108 -8.98 4.44 7.99
C TYR A 108 -10.39 3.78 7.94
N MET A 109 -10.47 2.47 7.71
CA MET A 109 -11.74 1.74 7.68
C MET A 109 -12.42 1.76 9.05
N ARG A 110 -11.65 1.62 10.15
CA ARG A 110 -12.18 1.77 11.51
C ARG A 110 -12.70 3.18 11.76
N PHE A 111 -11.93 4.19 11.37
CA PHE A 111 -12.32 5.60 11.48
C PHE A 111 -13.63 5.92 10.73
N ARG A 112 -13.81 5.40 9.50
CA ARG A 112 -15.05 5.53 8.72
C ARG A 112 -16.14 4.52 9.08
N ASN A 113 -15.90 3.65 10.07
CA ASN A 113 -16.79 2.56 10.49
C ASN A 113 -17.19 1.58 9.36
N TYR A 114 -16.29 1.35 8.41
CA TYR A 114 -16.43 0.33 7.38
C TYR A 114 -16.03 -1.05 7.94
N LYS A 115 -16.86 -2.06 7.72
CA LYS A 115 -16.51 -3.44 8.05
C LYS A 115 -15.66 -4.03 6.95
N PHE A 116 -14.48 -4.54 7.31
CA PHE A 116 -13.53 -5.09 6.35
C PHE A 116 -12.91 -6.39 6.84
N LEU A 117 -12.36 -7.15 5.89
CA LEU A 117 -11.52 -8.31 6.11
C LEU A 117 -10.11 -8.04 5.60
N ARG A 118 -9.13 -8.86 6.00
CA ARG A 118 -7.75 -8.72 5.55
C ARG A 118 -7.12 -10.09 5.25
N LEU A 119 -6.56 -10.18 4.06
CA LEU A 119 -5.83 -11.35 3.59
C LEU A 119 -4.40 -10.95 3.23
N ASP A 120 -3.45 -11.49 3.97
CA ASP A 120 -2.03 -11.38 3.64
C ASP A 120 -1.31 -12.73 3.84
N GLY A 121 0.01 -12.73 3.68
CA GLY A 121 0.84 -13.93 3.78
C GLY A 121 0.87 -14.56 5.18
N SER A 122 0.42 -13.84 6.21
CA SER A 122 0.34 -14.34 7.58
C SER A 122 -1.00 -15.01 7.90
N THR A 123 -2.04 -14.85 7.05
CA THR A 123 -3.38 -15.39 7.30
C THR A 123 -3.38 -16.93 7.16
N PRO A 124 -3.70 -17.70 8.23
CA PRO A 124 -3.75 -19.16 8.16
C PRO A 124 -4.80 -19.67 7.17
N ALA A 125 -4.54 -20.83 6.53
CA ALA A 125 -5.41 -21.37 5.49
C ALA A 125 -6.86 -21.63 5.94
N ALA A 126 -7.06 -22.03 7.20
CA ALA A 126 -8.41 -22.22 7.76
C ALA A 126 -9.16 -20.89 7.92
N ARG A 127 -8.48 -19.87 8.47
CA ARG A 127 -9.01 -18.52 8.62
C ARG A 127 -9.33 -17.88 7.28
N ARG A 128 -8.44 -18.03 6.30
CA ARG A 128 -8.63 -17.57 4.92
C ARG A 128 -9.93 -18.12 4.33
N ARG A 129 -10.16 -19.44 4.41
CA ARG A 129 -11.38 -20.08 3.89
C ARG A 129 -12.63 -19.53 4.55
N TYR A 130 -12.60 -19.35 5.87
CA TYR A 130 -13.70 -18.76 6.63
C TYR A 130 -13.99 -17.30 6.22
N GLU A 131 -12.96 -16.46 6.12
CA GLU A 131 -13.09 -15.05 5.74
C GLU A 131 -13.59 -14.90 4.30
N ILE A 132 -13.12 -15.73 3.36
CA ILE A 132 -13.65 -15.78 1.98
C ILE A 132 -15.14 -16.13 1.99
N ALA A 133 -15.55 -17.20 2.70
CA ALA A 133 -16.96 -17.57 2.79
C ALA A 133 -17.82 -16.48 3.44
N CYS A 134 -17.28 -15.77 4.44
CA CYS A 134 -17.95 -14.63 5.04
C CYS A 134 -18.11 -13.47 4.05
N PHE A 135 -17.10 -13.17 3.23
CA PHE A 135 -17.16 -12.09 2.26
C PHE A 135 -18.13 -12.39 1.12
N GLU A 136 -18.12 -13.63 0.63
CA GLU A 136 -18.97 -14.10 -0.48
C GLU A 136 -20.45 -14.20 -0.11
N ASN A 137 -20.78 -14.26 1.18
CA ASN A 137 -22.16 -14.28 1.62
C ASN A 137 -22.90 -12.99 1.15
N PRO A 138 -24.04 -13.11 0.43
CA PRO A 138 -24.82 -11.96 -0.01
C PRO A 138 -25.33 -11.08 1.14
N ARG A 139 -25.54 -11.67 2.33
CA ARG A 139 -25.94 -10.97 3.57
C ARG A 139 -24.74 -10.53 4.42
N SER A 140 -23.52 -10.62 3.89
CA SER A 140 -22.33 -10.22 4.60
C SER A 140 -22.35 -8.73 4.89
N ARG A 141 -22.03 -8.38 6.13
CA ARG A 141 -21.76 -6.99 6.53
C ARG A 141 -20.40 -6.47 6.07
N PHE A 142 -19.50 -7.35 5.62
CA PHE A 142 -18.17 -6.95 5.20
C PHE A 142 -18.24 -6.30 3.82
N PHE A 143 -17.83 -5.03 3.78
CA PHE A 143 -17.87 -4.16 2.61
C PHE A 143 -16.58 -4.25 1.79
N VAL A 144 -15.44 -4.27 2.47
CA VAL A 144 -14.11 -4.27 1.82
C VAL A 144 -13.29 -5.49 2.21
N TYR A 145 -12.56 -6.07 1.26
CA TYR A 145 -11.50 -7.04 1.54
C TYR A 145 -10.14 -6.44 1.17
N LEU A 146 -9.29 -6.23 2.16
CA LEU A 146 -7.90 -5.78 2.01
C LEU A 146 -7.01 -6.97 1.69
N ILE A 147 -6.25 -6.90 0.59
CA ILE A 147 -5.48 -8.04 0.09
C ILE A 147 -4.05 -7.58 -0.20
N SER A 148 -3.06 -8.30 0.32
CA SER A 148 -1.69 -8.10 -0.16
C SER A 148 -1.53 -8.75 -1.53
N THR A 149 -0.89 -8.08 -2.49
CA THR A 149 -0.77 -8.61 -3.87
C THR A 149 -0.16 -10.02 -3.89
N ARG A 150 0.82 -10.27 -3.02
CA ARG A 150 1.41 -11.61 -2.82
C ARG A 150 0.41 -12.68 -2.38
N ALA A 151 -0.57 -12.32 -1.55
CA ALA A 151 -1.62 -13.25 -1.12
C ALA A 151 -2.72 -13.42 -2.18
N GLY A 152 -2.92 -12.41 -3.04
CA GLY A 152 -3.84 -12.46 -4.18
C GLY A 152 -3.46 -13.47 -5.24
N GLY A 153 -2.15 -13.62 -5.52
CA GLY A 153 -1.62 -14.58 -6.50
C GLY A 153 -1.80 -16.07 -6.15
N LEU A 154 -2.46 -16.39 -5.03
CA LEU A 154 -2.68 -17.76 -4.56
C LEU A 154 -3.95 -18.41 -5.12
N GLY A 155 -4.58 -17.83 -6.15
CA GLY A 155 -5.75 -18.41 -6.81
C GLY A 155 -7.03 -18.34 -5.98
N ILE A 156 -7.27 -17.22 -5.31
CA ILE A 156 -8.53 -16.97 -4.59
C ILE A 156 -9.60 -16.46 -5.56
N THR A 157 -10.85 -16.89 -5.35
CA THR A 157 -12.01 -16.42 -6.13
C THR A 157 -12.89 -15.57 -5.22
N LEU A 158 -13.03 -14.30 -5.56
CA LEU A 158 -13.84 -13.33 -4.82
C LEU A 158 -14.82 -12.66 -5.79
N ILE A 159 -16.00 -13.24 -5.97
CA ILE A 159 -16.99 -12.80 -6.97
C ILE A 159 -18.04 -11.85 -6.38
N ALA A 160 -18.15 -11.76 -5.05
CA ALA A 160 -19.09 -10.86 -4.40
C ALA A 160 -18.71 -9.38 -4.51
N ALA A 161 -17.47 -9.06 -4.89
CA ALA A 161 -17.02 -7.70 -5.17
C ALA A 161 -17.01 -7.44 -6.67
N ASP A 162 -17.54 -6.29 -7.06
CA ASP A 162 -17.58 -5.84 -8.46
C ASP A 162 -16.50 -4.77 -8.77
N THR A 163 -15.80 -4.30 -7.74
CA THR A 163 -14.80 -3.24 -7.84
C THR A 163 -13.47 -3.70 -7.26
N VAL A 164 -12.42 -3.57 -8.05
CA VAL A 164 -11.04 -3.84 -7.64
C VAL A 164 -10.25 -2.55 -7.67
N ILE A 165 -9.60 -2.23 -6.56
CA ILE A 165 -8.76 -1.05 -6.40
C ILE A 165 -7.32 -1.51 -6.18
N ILE A 166 -6.45 -1.22 -7.14
CA ILE A 166 -5.01 -1.44 -7.00
C ILE A 166 -4.42 -0.16 -6.41
N PHE A 167 -4.15 -0.16 -5.11
CA PHE A 167 -3.67 1.03 -4.41
C PHE A 167 -2.24 1.41 -4.84
N ASP A 168 -1.43 0.38 -5.08
CA ASP A 168 -0.08 0.51 -5.61
C ASP A 168 0.33 -0.73 -6.40
N SER A 169 1.04 -0.48 -7.50
CA SER A 169 1.42 -1.51 -8.46
C SER A 169 2.68 -2.25 -8.06
N ASP A 170 2.74 -3.54 -8.40
CA ASP A 170 3.98 -4.30 -8.42
C ASP A 170 4.90 -3.78 -9.54
N TRP A 171 6.20 -4.06 -9.44
CA TRP A 171 7.13 -3.88 -10.55
C TRP A 171 6.93 -4.94 -11.63
N ASN A 172 6.46 -6.13 -11.26
CA ASN A 172 6.04 -7.16 -12.19
C ASN A 172 4.59 -6.90 -12.64
N PRO A 173 4.34 -6.52 -13.90
CA PRO A 173 2.98 -6.24 -14.37
C PRO A 173 2.07 -7.48 -14.38
N SER A 174 2.62 -8.69 -14.26
CA SER A 174 1.87 -9.95 -14.21
C SER A 174 1.49 -10.40 -12.79
N ALA A 175 1.89 -9.67 -11.75
CA ALA A 175 1.60 -9.97 -10.34
C ALA A 175 0.36 -9.21 -9.85
#